data_AF-X0W7S0-F1
#
_entry.id   AF-X0W7S0-F1
#
_cell.length_a   1.000
_cell.length_b   1.000
_cell.length_c   1.000
_cell.angle_alpha   90.00
_cell.angle_beta   90.00
_cell.angle_gamma   90.00
#
_symmetry.space_group_name_H-M   'P 1'
#
loop_
_entity.id
_entity.type
_entity.pdbx_description
1 polymer ?
#
loop_
_entity_poly.entity_id
_entity_poly.type
_entity_poly.pdbx_seq_one_letter_code
_entity_poly.pdbx_strand_id
1 'polypeptide(L)'
;PLISHIEERLDDLVKVKGTLLSPFSVDAALYSFKDIKNYLFIIDEENGIDVVRVYIEGDKLNEIDIKKTLKAITFITPKSIKIIPKDKIPLIGRKGKRFVDLRKNASYNNIVRNFERAHLNT
;
A
#
# COMPACT_ATOMS: atom_id res chain seq x y z
N PRO A 1 -13.02 25.61 -17.55
CA PRO A 1 -12.91 24.70 -16.38
C PRO A 1 -11.47 24.71 -15.85
N LEU A 2 -11.25 25.23 -14.64
CA LEU A 2 -9.93 25.20 -14.01
C LEU A 2 -9.52 23.74 -13.81
N ILE A 3 -8.51 23.30 -14.55
CA ILE A 3 -7.77 22.09 -14.24
C ILE A 3 -7.01 22.43 -12.96
N SER A 4 -7.52 22.00 -11.80
CA SER A 4 -6.74 22.04 -10.58
C SER A 4 -5.57 21.09 -10.77
N HIS A 5 -4.40 21.62 -11.11
CA HIS A 5 -3.13 20.94 -10.87
C HIS A 5 -3.11 20.64 -9.37
N ILE A 6 -3.43 19.40 -9.01
CA ILE A 6 -3.01 18.87 -7.73
C ILE A 6 -1.50 18.73 -7.92
N GLU A 7 -0.75 19.76 -7.51
CA GLU A 7 0.68 19.59 -7.22
C GLU A 7 0.76 18.40 -6.27
N GLU A 8 1.23 17.27 -6.81
CA GLU A 8 1.66 16.15 -5.99
C GLU A 8 2.56 16.75 -4.91
N ARG A 9 2.29 16.46 -3.64
CA ARG A 9 3.27 16.79 -2.61
C ARG A 9 4.50 15.94 -2.90
N LEU A 10 5.48 16.53 -3.57
CA LEU A 10 6.75 15.89 -3.91
C LEU A 10 7.42 15.30 -2.66
N ASP A 11 7.16 15.88 -1.49
CA ASP A 11 7.61 15.42 -0.17
C ASP A 11 7.13 14.01 0.22
N ASP A 12 6.04 13.53 -0.37
CA ASP A 12 5.47 12.20 -0.09
C ASP A 12 6.02 11.12 -1.04
N LEU A 13 6.88 11.47 -2.00
CA LEU A 13 7.54 10.50 -2.87
C LEU A 13 8.51 9.60 -2.09
N VAL A 14 8.48 8.31 -2.38
CA VAL A 14 9.34 7.32 -1.73
C VAL A 14 10.07 6.49 -2.78
N LYS A 15 11.39 6.36 -2.61
CA LYS A 15 12.19 5.46 -3.45
C LYS A 15 12.00 4.01 -2.98
N VAL A 16 11.61 3.13 -3.90
CA VAL A 16 11.42 1.69 -3.68
C VAL A 16 12.06 0.94 -4.85
N LYS A 17 13.05 0.08 -4.59
CA LYS A 17 13.77 -0.68 -5.62
C LYS A 17 14.32 0.17 -6.78
N GLY A 18 14.76 1.40 -6.48
CA GLY A 18 15.26 2.33 -7.50
C GLY A 18 14.20 3.18 -8.18
N THR A 19 12.92 2.84 -8.05
CA THR A 19 11.78 3.57 -8.62
C THR A 19 11.25 4.61 -7.63
N LEU A 20 10.93 5.82 -8.11
CA LEU A 20 10.19 6.81 -7.35
C LEU A 20 8.71 6.44 -7.35
N LEU A 21 8.15 6.22 -6.16
CA LEU A 21 6.78 5.82 -5.95
C LEU A 21 6.00 6.93 -5.25
N SER A 22 4.89 7.35 -5.86
CA SER A 22 3.92 8.25 -5.24
C SER A 22 2.80 7.44 -4.56
N PRO A 23 2.43 7.75 -3.31
CA PRO A 23 1.23 7.21 -2.68
C PRO A 23 -0.05 7.44 -3.51
N PHE A 24 -0.11 8.53 -4.27
CA PHE A 24 -1.24 8.81 -5.17
C PHE A 24 -1.34 7.78 -6.30
N SER A 25 -0.22 7.37 -6.89
CA SER A 25 -0.22 6.34 -7.94
C SER A 25 -0.69 4.99 -7.38
N VAL A 26 -0.40 4.70 -6.11
CA VAL A 26 -0.93 3.51 -5.41
C VAL A 26 -2.44 3.64 -5.21
N ASP A 27 -2.93 4.78 -4.73
CA ASP A 27 -4.37 5.06 -4.60
C ASP A 27 -5.09 4.89 -5.95
N ALA A 28 -4.56 5.49 -7.02
CA ALA A 28 -5.13 5.40 -8.37
C ALA A 28 -5.18 3.95 -8.89
N ALA A 29 -4.14 3.15 -8.61
CA ALA A 29 -4.06 1.76 -9.04
C ALA A 29 -5.00 0.83 -8.26
N LEU A 30 -5.16 1.03 -6.95
CA LEU A 30 -6.00 0.17 -6.13
C LEU A 30 -7.47 0.58 -6.22
N TYR A 31 -7.78 1.87 -6.18
CA TYR A 31 -9.17 2.32 -6.27
C TYR A 31 -9.75 2.31 -7.69
N SER A 32 -8.98 1.92 -8.72
CA SER A 32 -9.56 1.54 -10.01
C SER A 32 -10.44 0.29 -9.91
N PHE A 33 -10.26 -0.54 -8.88
CA PHE A 33 -11.11 -1.69 -8.60
C PHE A 33 -12.26 -1.29 -7.66
N LYS A 34 -13.50 -1.32 -8.16
CA LYS A 34 -14.70 -0.88 -7.40
C LYS A 34 -14.99 -1.70 -6.14
N ASP A 35 -14.50 -2.93 -6.11
CA ASP A 35 -14.71 -3.85 -4.99
C ASP A 35 -13.67 -3.70 -3.88
N ILE A 36 -12.60 -2.91 -4.11
CA ILE A 36 -11.66 -2.53 -3.05
C ILE A 36 -12.31 -1.46 -2.16
N LYS A 37 -12.44 -1.76 -0.87
CA LYS A 37 -12.99 -0.84 0.15
C LYS A 37 -11.90 -0.11 0.90
N ASN A 38 -10.82 -0.82 1.24
CA ASN A 38 -9.66 -0.26 1.91
C ASN A 38 -8.40 -1.03 1.52
N TYR A 39 -7.24 -0.44 1.77
CA TYR A 39 -5.97 -1.13 1.58
C TYR A 39 -4.91 -0.62 2.56
N LEU A 40 -3.87 -1.44 2.74
CA LEU A 40 -2.64 -1.08 3.44
C LEU A 40 -1.46 -1.52 2.57
N PHE A 41 -0.72 -0.53 2.09
CA PHE A 41 0.48 -0.67 1.29
C PHE A 41 1.70 -0.46 2.17
N ILE A 42 2.47 -1.53 2.36
CA ILE A 42 3.60 -1.58 3.28
C ILE A 42 4.87 -1.72 2.47
N ILE A 43 5.81 -0.80 2.70
CA ILE A 43 7.20 -0.92 2.29
C ILE A 43 7.99 -1.32 3.52
N ASP A 44 8.84 -2.34 3.39
CA ASP A 44 9.75 -2.79 4.44
C ASP A 44 11.07 -3.21 3.79
N GLU A 45 12.03 -3.62 4.61
CA GLU A 45 13.29 -4.17 4.15
C GLU A 45 13.48 -5.59 4.68
N GLU A 46 13.81 -6.52 3.79
CA GLU A 46 14.17 -7.90 4.16
C GLU A 46 15.53 -8.23 3.56
N ASN A 47 16.51 -8.59 4.39
CA ASN A 47 17.89 -8.89 3.97
C ASN A 47 18.53 -7.78 3.12
N GLY A 48 18.29 -6.50 3.46
CA GLY A 48 18.80 -5.35 2.71
C GLY A 48 18.08 -5.09 1.38
N ILE A 49 16.95 -5.76 1.12
CA ILE A 49 16.18 -5.61 -0.11
C ILE A 49 14.80 -5.04 0.22
N ASP A 50 14.43 -3.96 -0.48
CA ASP A 50 13.09 -3.39 -0.42
C ASP A 50 12.03 -4.46 -0.78
N VAL A 51 11.03 -4.62 0.07
CA VAL A 51 9.87 -5.48 -0.18
C VAL A 51 8.59 -4.68 -0.02
N VAL A 52 7.59 -5.04 -0.83
CA VAL A 52 6.26 -4.44 -0.78
C VAL A 52 5.23 -5.51 -0.49
N ARG A 53 4.39 -5.28 0.49
CA ARG A 53 3.29 -6.16 0.88
C ARG A 53 2.00 -5.34 0.90
N VAL A 54 0.95 -5.88 0.30
CA VAL A 54 -0.34 -5.16 0.18
C VAL A 54 -1.43 -6.00 0.82
N TYR A 55 -2.19 -5.39 1.72
CA TYR A 55 -3.39 -5.97 2.30
C TYR A 55 -4.60 -5.19 1.78
N ILE A 56 -5.65 -5.90 1.42
CA ILE A 56 -6.80 -5.32 0.74
C ILE A 56 -8.08 -5.82 1.40
N GLU A 57 -8.93 -4.89 1.79
CA GLU A 57 -10.30 -5.20 2.19
C GLU A 57 -11.20 -5.06 0.97
N GLY A 58 -11.87 -6.15 0.60
CA GLY A 58 -12.81 -6.17 -0.51
C GLY A 58 -13.26 -7.58 -0.84
N ASP A 59 -14.21 -7.67 -1.76
CA ASP A 59 -14.85 -8.92 -2.16
C ASP A 59 -14.63 -9.17 -3.65
N LYS A 60 -14.66 -10.45 -4.08
CA LYS A 60 -14.57 -10.82 -5.51
C LYS A 60 -13.34 -10.27 -6.25
N LEU A 61 -12.24 -10.09 -5.52
CA LEU A 61 -10.99 -9.57 -6.05
C LEU A 61 -10.09 -10.68 -6.58
N ASN A 62 -9.32 -10.38 -7.63
CA ASN A 62 -8.30 -11.26 -8.17
C ASN A 62 -6.90 -10.66 -7.91
N GLU A 63 -6.08 -11.36 -7.13
CA GLU A 63 -4.73 -10.92 -6.78
C GLU A 63 -3.82 -10.72 -8.01
N ILE A 64 -3.97 -11.55 -9.04
CA ILE A 64 -3.17 -11.46 -10.27
C ILE A 64 -3.46 -10.14 -11.00
N ASP A 65 -4.74 -9.77 -11.10
CA ASP A 65 -5.14 -8.55 -11.79
C ASP A 65 -4.70 -7.30 -11.01
N ILE A 66 -4.85 -7.32 -9.67
CA ILE A 66 -4.35 -6.25 -8.81
C ILE A 66 -2.84 -6.10 -8.96
N LYS A 67 -2.09 -7.22 -8.94
CA LYS A 67 -0.64 -7.21 -9.10
C LYS A 67 -0.21 -6.66 -10.46
N LYS A 68 -0.92 -7.01 -11.53
CA LYS A 68 -0.69 -6.48 -12.88
C LYS A 68 -0.94 -4.98 -12.94
N THR A 69 -2.07 -4.51 -12.41
CA THR A 69 -2.44 -3.08 -12.40
C THR A 69 -1.45 -2.26 -11.57
N LEU A 70 -1.07 -2.73 -10.37
CA LEU A 70 -0.03 -2.09 -9.56
C LEU A 70 1.28 -2.00 -10.33
N LYS A 71 1.74 -3.08 -10.94
CA LYS A 71 2.97 -3.07 -11.75
C LYS A 71 2.89 -2.09 -12.92
N ALA A 72 1.75 -2.04 -13.61
CA ALA A 72 1.57 -1.17 -14.77
C ALA A 72 1.58 0.33 -14.40
N ILE A 73 0.99 0.69 -13.26
CA ILE A 73 0.83 2.11 -12.85
C ILE A 73 2.03 2.58 -12.01
N THR A 74 2.57 1.73 -11.15
CA THR A 74 3.58 2.11 -10.15
C THR A 74 4.98 1.60 -10.47
N PHE A 75 5.12 0.71 -11.46
CA PHE A 75 6.35 -0.06 -11.74
C PHE A 75 6.85 -0.94 -10.59
N ILE A 76 6.08 -1.06 -9.51
CA ILE A 76 6.39 -1.92 -8.37
C ILE A 76 5.60 -3.21 -8.47
N THR A 77 6.29 -4.34 -8.25
CA THR A 77 5.66 -5.65 -8.10
C THR A 77 5.66 -6.02 -6.61
N PRO A 78 4.48 -6.08 -5.96
CA PRO A 78 4.37 -6.56 -4.58
C PRO A 78 4.91 -7.98 -4.44
N LYS A 79 5.57 -8.24 -3.31
CA LYS A 79 5.96 -9.58 -2.85
C LYS A 79 4.71 -10.41 -2.56
N SER A 80 3.74 -9.83 -1.87
CA SER A 80 2.45 -10.45 -1.56
C SER A 80 1.31 -9.44 -1.68
N ILE A 81 0.15 -9.96 -2.05
CA ILE A 81 -1.15 -9.31 -1.93
C ILE A 81 -2.00 -10.26 -1.08
N LYS A 82 -2.68 -9.75 -0.05
CA LYS A 82 -3.62 -10.55 0.75
C LYS A 82 -4.97 -9.85 0.78
N ILE A 83 -6.00 -10.54 0.32
CA ILE A 83 -7.39 -10.10 0.47
C ILE A 83 -7.87 -10.54 1.85
N ILE A 84 -8.34 -9.60 2.67
CA ILE A 84 -8.77 -9.84 4.04
C ILE A 84 -10.22 -9.35 4.25
N PRO A 85 -10.91 -9.83 5.29
CA PRO A 85 -12.25 -9.35 5.62
C PRO A 85 -12.26 -7.84 5.87
N LYS A 86 -13.42 -7.22 5.62
CA LYS A 86 -13.65 -5.80 5.88
C LYS A 86 -13.37 -5.41 7.34
N ASP A 87 -12.92 -4.17 7.54
CA ASP A 87 -12.68 -3.54 8.84
C ASP A 87 -11.60 -4.26 9.70
N LYS A 88 -10.61 -4.87 9.04
CA LYS A 88 -9.46 -5.56 9.66
C LYS A 88 -8.16 -4.78 9.56
N ILE A 89 -8.02 -3.86 8.60
CA ILE A 89 -6.89 -2.94 8.50
C ILE A 89 -6.99 -1.94 9.66
N PRO A 90 -5.94 -1.80 10.48
CA PRO A 90 -5.98 -0.90 11.63
C PRO A 90 -5.99 0.55 11.20
N LEU A 91 -6.59 1.40 12.04
CA LEU A 91 -6.47 2.85 11.88
C LEU A 91 -5.06 3.30 12.26
N ILE A 92 -4.27 3.72 11.26
CA ILE A 92 -2.88 4.14 11.45
C ILE A 92 -2.78 5.67 11.53
N GLY A 93 -2.46 6.17 12.72
CA GLY A 93 -2.40 7.60 12.99
C GLY A 93 -3.77 8.29 12.89
N ARG A 94 -3.80 9.63 13.03
CA ARG A 94 -5.05 10.40 13.12
C ARG A 94 -5.86 10.46 11.82
N LYS A 95 -5.21 10.28 10.66
CA LYS A 95 -5.83 10.40 9.32
C LYS A 95 -6.07 9.05 8.63
N GLY A 96 -5.76 7.92 9.28
CA GLY A 96 -5.83 6.60 8.63
C GLY A 96 -4.85 6.45 7.48
N LYS A 97 -3.55 6.45 7.78
CA LYS A 97 -2.51 6.22 6.77
C LYS A 97 -2.64 4.82 6.17
N ARG A 98 -2.75 4.75 4.85
CA ARG A 98 -2.78 3.49 4.07
C ARG A 98 -1.46 3.16 3.42
N PHE A 99 -0.57 4.14 3.28
CA PHE A 99 0.78 3.97 2.76
C PHE A 99 1.77 4.08 3.91
N VAL A 100 2.53 3.02 4.15
CA VAL A 100 3.44 2.91 5.29
C VAL A 100 4.82 2.47 4.82
N ASP A 101 5.84 3.25 5.20
CA ASP A 101 7.24 2.89 5.04
C ASP A 101 7.83 2.47 6.40
N LEU A 102 7.92 1.17 6.64
CA LEU A 102 8.46 0.57 7.86
C LEU A 102 9.98 0.65 7.97
N ARG A 103 10.67 1.03 6.88
CA ARG A 103 12.11 1.29 6.89
C ARG A 103 12.43 2.55 7.70
N LYS A 104 11.45 3.46 7.82
CA LYS A 104 11.56 4.68 8.64
C LYS A 104 11.08 4.40 10.05
N ASN A 105 11.74 5.00 11.04
CA ASN A 105 11.28 4.92 12.42
C ASN A 105 10.04 5.80 12.63
N ALA A 106 8.88 5.19 12.88
CA ALA A 106 7.64 5.89 13.14
C ALA A 106 6.87 5.23 14.29
N SER A 107 6.12 6.04 15.05
CA SER A 107 5.40 5.61 16.26
C SER A 107 4.35 4.52 16.01
N TYR A 108 3.85 4.42 14.78
CA TYR A 108 2.85 3.43 14.38
C TYR A 108 3.43 2.11 13.86
N ASN A 109 4.76 1.96 13.77
CA ASN A 109 5.37 0.75 13.21
C ASN A 109 4.96 -0.52 13.97
N ASN A 110 4.83 -0.45 15.30
CA ASN A 110 4.40 -1.58 16.11
C ASN A 110 2.98 -2.04 15.77
N ILE A 111 2.07 -1.09 15.50
CA ILE A 111 0.67 -1.40 15.12
C ILE A 111 0.68 -2.19 13.81
N VAL A 112 1.43 -1.70 12.82
CA VAL A 112 1.51 -2.32 11.50
C VAL A 112 2.17 -3.69 11.57
N ARG A 113 3.30 -3.82 12.29
CA ARG A 113 3.98 -5.12 12.45
C ARG A 113 3.13 -6.15 13.19
N ASN A 114 2.38 -5.74 14.21
CA ASN A 114 1.44 -6.63 14.90
C ASN A 114 0.31 -7.10 13.97
N PHE A 115 -0.23 -6.18 13.17
CA PHE A 115 -1.21 -6.52 12.15
C PHE A 115 -0.64 -7.53 11.14
N GLU A 116 0.58 -7.32 10.61
CA GLU A 116 1.21 -8.27 9.69
C GLU A 116 1.38 -9.66 10.32
N ARG A 117 1.87 -9.74 11.57
CA ARG A 117 2.02 -11.03 12.27
C ARG A 117 0.70 -11.80 12.41
N ALA A 118 -0.39 -11.09 12.67
CA ALA A 118 -1.72 -11.70 12.78
C ALA A 118 -2.25 -12.26 11.44
N HIS A 119 -1.74 -11.76 10.31
CA HIS A 119 -2.21 -12.13 8.97
C HIS A 119 -1.15 -12.83 8.13
N LEU A 120 0.05 -13.12 8.66
CA LEU A 120 1.12 -13.88 7.99
C LEU A 120 0.89 -15.40 8.05
N ASN A 121 0.12 -15.90 9.02
CA ASN A 121 -0.09 -17.34 9.29
C ASN A 121 -1.44 -17.92 8.80
N THR A 122 -2.14 -17.17 7.96
CA THR A 122 -3.35 -17.58 7.21
C THR A 122 -3.06 -17.47 5.73
#